data_AF-A0A7W0UDJ2-F1
#
_entry.id   AF-A0A7W0UDJ2-F1
#
_cell.length_a   1.000
_cell.length_b   1.000
_cell.length_c   1.000
_cell.angle_alpha   90.00
_cell.angle_beta   90.00
_cell.angle_gamma   90.00
#
_symmetry.space_group_name_H-M   'P 1'
#
loop_
_entity.id
_entity.type
_entity.pdbx_description
1 polymer ?
#
loop_
_entity_poly.entity_id
_entity_poly.type
_entity_poly.pdbx_seq_one_letter_code
_entity_poly.pdbx_strand_id
1 'polypeptide(L)'
;MSRRRLRRKTEKSQRHAPPRTRAEDPVVVVRAATHVERLAYTRSQAAEALGISTSTFNRRVLPFIETVEMGWYTRLVPVDELERFAAERRREARRTKRRPPARPGRKPGLPSEVVARIRNQHAEGKSLSEIARELNADAVPTSQGGRQWWPSTVRAVLVRPSPPSSAQGR
;
A
#
# COMPACT_ATOMS: atom_id res chain seq x y z
N MET A 1 24.93 21.56 -27.83
CA MET A 1 24.76 22.38 -29.05
C MET A 1 23.99 23.65 -28.71
N SER A 2 24.57 24.85 -28.94
CA SER A 2 23.99 26.15 -28.55
C SER A 2 22.65 26.44 -29.27
N ARG A 3 21.64 26.93 -28.52
CA ARG A 3 20.31 27.34 -29.01
C ARG A 3 20.36 28.26 -30.24
N ARG A 4 21.40 29.09 -30.33
CA ARG A 4 21.61 30.04 -31.44
C ARG A 4 21.92 29.35 -32.77
N ARG A 5 22.63 28.21 -32.73
CA ARG A 5 22.94 27.40 -33.92
C ARG A 5 21.70 26.66 -34.44
N LEU A 6 20.86 26.14 -33.54
CA LEU A 6 19.58 25.53 -33.87
C LEU A 6 18.65 26.54 -34.59
N ARG A 7 18.52 27.75 -34.05
CA ARG A 7 17.70 28.81 -34.65
C ARG A 7 18.16 29.22 -36.05
N ARG A 8 19.47 29.39 -36.25
CA ARG A 8 20.03 29.66 -37.59
C ARG A 8 19.80 28.51 -38.58
N LYS A 9 19.88 27.26 -38.10
CA LYS A 9 19.64 26.09 -38.95
C LYS A 9 18.17 26.02 -39.37
N THR A 10 17.23 26.24 -38.43
CA THR A 10 15.80 26.26 -38.71
C THR A 10 15.39 27.40 -39.65
N GLU A 11 15.94 28.61 -39.43
CA GLU A 11 15.70 29.77 -40.31
C GLU A 11 16.25 29.57 -41.72
N LYS A 12 17.38 28.87 -41.87
CA LYS A 12 17.97 28.55 -43.19
C LYS A 12 17.14 27.49 -43.92
N SER A 13 16.65 26.47 -43.22
CA SER A 13 15.74 25.48 -43.80
C SER A 13 14.37 26.06 -44.19
N GLN A 14 13.87 27.06 -43.45
CA GLN A 14 12.61 27.73 -43.79
C GLN A 14 12.75 28.64 -45.01
N ARG A 15 13.90 29.30 -45.19
CA ARG A 15 14.16 30.17 -46.37
C ARG A 15 14.30 29.42 -47.69
N HIS A 16 14.73 28.16 -47.64
CA HIS A 16 14.87 27.31 -48.82
C HIS A 16 13.74 26.29 -48.96
N ALA A 17 12.67 26.39 -48.15
CA ALA A 17 11.50 25.55 -48.33
C ALA A 17 10.74 26.03 -49.57
N PRO A 18 10.43 25.15 -50.54
CA PRO A 18 9.60 25.53 -51.68
C PRO A 18 8.24 26.05 -51.19
N PRO A 19 7.61 26.99 -51.91
CA PRO A 19 6.28 27.48 -51.55
C PRO A 19 5.36 26.27 -51.46
N ARG A 20 4.68 26.12 -50.31
CA ARG A 20 3.66 25.10 -50.12
C ARG A 20 2.54 25.37 -51.12
N THR A 21 2.59 24.69 -52.27
CA THR A 21 1.49 24.68 -53.22
C THR A 21 0.28 24.14 -52.47
N ARG A 22 -0.77 24.96 -52.38
CA ARG A 22 -2.05 24.64 -51.71
C ARG A 22 -2.84 23.53 -52.44
N ALA A 23 -2.23 22.87 -53.41
CA ALA A 23 -2.80 21.79 -54.18
C ALA A 23 -2.38 20.48 -53.51
N GLU A 24 -3.39 19.71 -53.08
CA GLU A 24 -3.28 18.38 -52.47
C GLU A 24 -2.97 18.33 -50.97
N ASP A 25 -3.54 19.23 -50.17
CA ASP A 25 -3.91 18.78 -48.82
C ASP A 25 -5.02 17.73 -49.02
N PRO A 26 -4.80 16.43 -48.69
CA PRO A 26 -5.86 15.45 -48.83
C PRO A 26 -7.03 15.93 -47.99
N VAL A 27 -8.20 16.08 -48.61
CA VAL A 27 -9.43 16.40 -47.90
C VAL A 27 -9.68 15.25 -46.94
N VAL A 28 -9.26 15.41 -45.68
CA VAL A 28 -9.51 14.43 -44.63
C VAL A 28 -10.99 14.49 -44.34
N VAL A 29 -11.76 13.62 -45.00
CA VAL A 29 -13.19 13.46 -44.75
C VAL A 29 -13.34 12.78 -43.39
N VAL A 30 -13.37 13.59 -42.32
CA VAL A 30 -13.68 13.11 -40.97
C VAL A 30 -15.17 12.82 -40.91
N ARG A 31 -15.56 11.55 -41.09
CA ARG A 31 -16.92 11.09 -40.78
C ARG A 31 -16.99 10.83 -39.28
N ALA A 32 -17.92 11.50 -38.60
CA ALA A 32 -18.22 11.22 -37.20
C ALA A 32 -18.83 9.81 -37.11
N ALA A 33 -18.09 8.86 -36.53
CA ALA A 33 -18.64 7.57 -36.14
C ALA A 33 -19.59 7.78 -34.95
N THR A 34 -20.79 7.19 -35.02
CA THR A 34 -21.81 7.28 -33.97
C THR A 34 -21.36 6.62 -32.66
N HIS A 35 -20.50 5.59 -32.73
CA HIS A 35 -19.87 4.96 -31.59
C HIS A 35 -18.57 4.28 -32.00
N VAL A 36 -17.51 4.43 -31.19
CA VAL A 36 -16.23 3.73 -31.39
C VAL A 36 -15.90 3.00 -30.10
N GLU A 37 -16.01 1.68 -30.12
CA GLU A 37 -15.57 0.84 -29.01
C GLU A 37 -14.05 0.71 -29.02
N ARG A 38 -13.41 1.08 -27.91
CA ARG A 38 -11.95 0.95 -27.79
C ARG A 38 -11.62 -0.46 -27.36
N LEU A 39 -11.16 -1.27 -28.30
CA LEU A 39 -10.76 -2.66 -28.04
C LEU A 39 -9.32 -2.78 -27.53
N ALA A 40 -8.45 -1.83 -27.89
CA ALA A 40 -7.07 -1.81 -27.42
C ALA A 40 -6.49 -0.40 -27.33
N TYR A 41 -5.52 -0.25 -26.43
CA TYR A 41 -4.74 0.96 -26.21
C TYR A 41 -3.31 0.80 -26.73
N THR A 42 -2.70 1.91 -27.16
CA THR A 42 -1.24 1.98 -27.23
C THR A 42 -0.64 1.96 -25.82
N ARG A 43 0.65 1.64 -25.69
CA ARG A 43 1.36 1.68 -24.39
C ARG A 43 1.23 3.03 -23.66
N SER A 44 1.26 4.14 -24.41
CA SER A 44 1.11 5.48 -23.84
C SER A 44 -0.32 5.72 -23.33
N GLN A 45 -1.33 5.33 -24.11
CA GLN A 45 -2.73 5.45 -23.70
C GLN A 45 -3.06 4.54 -22.50
N ALA A 46 -2.53 3.32 -22.46
CA ALA A 46 -2.71 2.42 -21.34
C ALA A 46 -2.07 2.95 -20.06
N ALA A 47 -0.89 3.57 -20.16
CA ALA A 47 -0.24 4.23 -19.03
C ALA A 47 -1.06 5.41 -18.51
N GLU A 48 -1.59 6.23 -19.42
CA GLU A 48 -2.47 7.37 -19.10
C GLU A 48 -3.77 6.92 -18.43
N ALA A 49 -4.40 5.85 -18.93
CA ALA A 49 -5.61 5.26 -18.34
C ALA A 49 -5.40 4.76 -16.90
N LEU A 50 -4.18 4.31 -16.58
CA LEU A 50 -3.79 3.93 -15.22
C LEU A 50 -3.28 5.10 -14.36
N GLY A 51 -3.14 6.30 -14.92
CA GLY A 51 -2.59 7.47 -14.23
C GLY A 51 -1.10 7.35 -13.88
N ILE A 52 -0.33 6.61 -14.68
CA ILE A 52 1.11 6.38 -14.46
C ILE A 52 1.96 6.79 -15.67
N SER A 53 3.26 7.01 -15.46
CA SER A 53 4.17 7.28 -16.59
C SER A 53 4.35 6.05 -17.48
N THR A 54 4.59 6.25 -18.78
CA THR A 54 4.86 5.17 -19.74
C THR A 54 6.07 4.32 -19.33
N SER A 55 7.08 4.91 -18.68
CA SER A 55 8.24 4.18 -18.16
C SER A 55 7.86 3.27 -16.98
N THR A 56 6.96 3.72 -16.11
CA THR A 56 6.43 2.88 -15.03
C THR A 56 5.56 1.77 -15.59
N PHE A 57 4.71 2.07 -16.57
CA PHE A 57 3.89 1.08 -17.26
C PHE A 57 4.75 -0.03 -17.88
N ASN A 58 5.77 0.34 -18.66
CA ASN A 58 6.68 -0.60 -19.31
C ASN A 58 7.39 -1.54 -18.32
N ARG A 59 7.77 -1.04 -17.13
CA ARG A 59 8.53 -1.82 -16.14
C ARG A 59 7.65 -2.61 -15.17
N ARG A 60 6.44 -2.11 -14.85
CA ARG A 60 5.62 -2.62 -13.73
C ARG A 60 4.30 -3.27 -14.16
N VAL A 61 3.84 -3.01 -15.39
CA VAL A 61 2.54 -3.50 -15.87
C VAL A 61 2.72 -4.40 -17.08
N LEU A 62 3.46 -3.94 -18.10
CA LEU A 62 3.69 -4.65 -19.36
C LEU A 62 4.18 -6.11 -19.23
N PRO A 63 5.04 -6.47 -18.25
CA PRO A 63 5.44 -7.86 -18.05
C PRO A 63 4.33 -8.81 -17.55
N PHE A 64 3.19 -8.27 -17.11
CA PHE A 64 2.12 -9.03 -16.45
C PHE A 64 0.80 -9.07 -17.24
N ILE A 65 0.78 -8.44 -18.42
CA ILE A 65 -0.40 -8.37 -19.27
C ILE A 65 -0.08 -8.98 -20.63
N GLU A 66 -1.07 -9.64 -21.21
CA GLU A 66 -0.97 -10.11 -22.59
C GLU A 66 -1.13 -8.93 -23.56
N THR A 67 -0.39 -8.97 -24.66
CA THR A 67 -0.39 -7.87 -25.62
C THR A 67 -0.49 -8.38 -27.04
N VAL A 68 -1.18 -7.63 -27.89
CA VAL A 68 -1.27 -7.93 -29.31
C VAL A 68 -0.14 -7.22 -30.03
N GLU A 69 0.73 -7.99 -30.68
CA GLU A 69 1.74 -7.45 -31.57
C GLU A 69 1.09 -7.22 -32.93
N MET A 70 0.90 -5.95 -33.28
CA MET A 70 0.74 -5.58 -34.67
C MET A 70 2.13 -5.70 -35.32
N GLY A 71 2.16 -5.91 -36.64
CA GLY A 71 3.41 -5.83 -37.40
C GLY A 71 4.16 -4.50 -37.12
N TRP A 72 5.35 -4.33 -37.69
CA TRP A 72 6.10 -3.06 -37.60
C TRP A 72 6.35 -2.56 -36.15
N TYR A 73 6.55 -3.47 -35.18
CA TYR A 73 6.91 -3.22 -33.77
C TYR A 73 5.86 -2.52 -32.90
N THR A 74 4.61 -2.43 -33.34
CA THR A 74 3.55 -1.79 -32.54
C THR A 74 2.88 -2.81 -31.61
N ARG A 75 3.04 -2.60 -30.30
CA ARG A 75 2.38 -3.41 -29.28
C ARG A 75 1.12 -2.71 -28.77
N LEU A 76 -0.01 -3.38 -28.91
CA LEU A 76 -1.31 -2.96 -28.42
C LEU A 76 -1.66 -3.69 -27.13
N VAL A 77 -2.30 -2.98 -26.22
CA VAL A 77 -2.74 -3.45 -24.92
C VAL A 77 -4.26 -3.61 -24.98
N PRO A 78 -4.78 -4.84 -25.02
CA PRO A 78 -6.22 -5.08 -24.96
C PRO A 78 -6.84 -4.46 -23.70
N VAL A 79 -8.05 -3.93 -23.82
CA VAL A 79 -8.72 -3.25 -22.70
C VAL A 79 -9.09 -4.23 -21.59
N ASP A 80 -9.54 -5.42 -21.96
CA ASP A 80 -9.87 -6.52 -21.05
C ASP A 80 -8.67 -6.96 -20.20
N GLU A 81 -7.48 -7.04 -20.79
CA GLU A 81 -6.24 -7.34 -20.06
C GLU A 81 -5.89 -6.26 -19.04
N LEU A 82 -6.09 -4.99 -19.40
CA LEU A 82 -5.85 -3.87 -18.50
C LEU A 82 -6.84 -3.88 -17.31
N GLU A 83 -8.10 -4.19 -17.58
CA GLU A 83 -9.15 -4.35 -16.56
C GLU A 83 -8.88 -5.54 -15.65
N ARG A 84 -8.50 -6.69 -16.21
CA ARG A 84 -8.10 -7.89 -15.47
C ARG A 84 -6.97 -7.56 -14.49
N PHE A 85 -5.90 -6.93 -14.97
CA PHE A 85 -4.77 -6.53 -14.15
C PHE A 85 -5.21 -5.61 -13.00
N ALA A 86 -6.02 -4.59 -13.29
CA ALA A 86 -6.51 -3.66 -12.27
C ALA A 86 -7.38 -4.37 -11.21
N ALA A 87 -8.23 -5.30 -11.64
CA ALA A 87 -9.08 -6.09 -10.76
C ALA A 87 -8.25 -7.03 -9.85
N GLU A 88 -7.24 -7.69 -10.40
CA GLU A 88 -6.32 -8.55 -9.64
C GLU A 88 -5.58 -7.76 -8.55
N ARG A 89 -4.96 -6.63 -8.91
CA ARG A 89 -4.27 -5.75 -7.95
C ARG A 89 -5.20 -5.27 -6.84
N ARG A 90 -6.44 -4.95 -7.18
CA ARG A 90 -7.47 -4.58 -6.19
C ARG A 90 -7.81 -5.75 -5.26
N ARG A 91 -7.91 -6.97 -5.77
CA ARG A 91 -8.17 -8.18 -4.97
C ARG A 91 -7.00 -8.48 -4.03
N GLU A 92 -5.76 -8.41 -4.51
CA GLU A 92 -4.55 -8.57 -3.68
C GLU A 92 -4.54 -7.57 -2.52
N ALA A 93 -4.74 -6.28 -2.82
CA ALA A 93 -4.78 -5.23 -1.80
C ALA A 93 -5.89 -5.49 -0.76
N ARG A 94 -7.05 -5.99 -1.18
CA ARG A 94 -8.14 -6.39 -0.28
C ARG A 94 -7.74 -7.59 0.58
N ARG A 95 -7.08 -8.61 0.04
CA ARG A 95 -6.62 -9.78 0.82
C ARG A 95 -5.64 -9.36 1.90
N THR A 96 -4.70 -8.48 1.60
CA THR A 96 -3.75 -7.94 2.57
C THR A 96 -4.44 -7.13 3.67
N LYS A 97 -5.41 -6.28 3.30
CA LYS A 97 -6.19 -5.48 4.27
C LYS A 97 -7.15 -6.31 5.13
N ARG A 98 -7.67 -7.43 4.60
CA ARG A 98 -8.51 -8.37 5.37
C ARG A 98 -7.72 -9.16 6.39
N ARG A 99 -6.40 -9.24 6.27
CA ARG A 99 -5.57 -9.78 7.34
C ARG A 99 -5.77 -8.86 8.55
N PRO A 100 -6.28 -9.36 9.69
CA PRO A 100 -6.54 -8.51 10.83
C PRO A 100 -5.28 -7.71 11.13
N PRO A 101 -5.39 -6.38 11.36
CA PRO A 101 -4.23 -5.56 11.67
C PRO A 101 -3.50 -6.24 12.81
N ALA A 102 -2.19 -6.47 12.65
CA ALA A 102 -1.37 -6.97 13.74
C ALA A 102 -1.61 -6.04 14.93
N ARG A 103 -2.16 -6.58 16.03
CA ARG A 103 -2.61 -5.78 17.17
C ARG A 103 -1.51 -4.79 17.55
N PRO A 104 -1.70 -3.47 17.38
CA PRO A 104 -0.70 -2.51 17.79
C PRO A 104 -0.67 -2.51 19.32
N GLY A 105 0.41 -3.00 19.91
CA GLY A 105 0.60 -3.04 21.36
C GLY A 105 1.72 -3.98 21.79
N ARG A 106 2.52 -3.55 22.76
CA ARG A 106 3.51 -4.39 23.44
C ARG A 106 2.77 -5.55 24.11
N LYS A 107 3.19 -6.79 23.84
CA LYS A 107 2.67 -7.98 24.54
C LYS A 107 2.72 -7.74 26.06
N PRO A 108 1.69 -8.10 26.84
CA PRO A 108 1.76 -8.01 28.30
C PRO A 108 3.01 -8.75 28.77
N GLY A 109 3.92 -8.04 29.43
CA GLY A 109 5.17 -8.65 29.92
C GLY A 109 5.00 -9.38 31.26
N LEU A 110 3.79 -9.42 31.82
CA LEU A 110 3.46 -10.10 33.07
C LEU A 110 2.65 -11.35 32.76
N PRO A 111 2.98 -12.51 33.37
CA PRO A 111 2.15 -13.70 33.30
C PRO A 111 0.72 -13.41 33.79
N SER A 112 -0.28 -13.97 33.12
CA SER A 112 -1.70 -13.82 33.46
C SER A 112 -2.01 -14.27 34.88
N GLU A 113 -1.29 -15.27 35.35
CA GLU A 113 -1.43 -15.93 36.65
C GLU A 113 -1.07 -14.94 37.77
N VAL A 114 -0.02 -14.13 37.57
CA VAL A 114 0.42 -13.12 38.53
C VAL A 114 -0.62 -11.99 38.62
N VAL A 115 -1.20 -11.58 37.48
CA VAL A 115 -2.25 -10.56 37.45
C VAL A 115 -3.52 -11.06 38.16
N ALA A 116 -3.91 -12.31 37.93
CA ALA A 116 -5.06 -12.93 38.60
C ALA A 116 -4.83 -13.03 40.11
N ARG A 117 -3.64 -13.45 40.54
CA ARG A 117 -3.26 -13.51 41.95
C ARG A 117 -3.37 -12.15 42.63
N ILE A 118 -2.81 -11.09 42.03
CA ILE A 118 -2.87 -9.72 42.57
C ILE A 118 -4.32 -9.25 42.74
N ARG A 119 -5.19 -9.55 41.78
CA ARG A 119 -6.60 -9.17 41.84
C ARG A 119 -7.36 -9.92 42.91
N ASN A 120 -7.14 -11.22 43.04
CA ASN A 120 -7.79 -12.04 44.07
C ASN A 120 -7.38 -11.57 45.46
N GLN A 121 -6.08 -11.38 45.69
CA GLN A 121 -5.57 -10.90 46.98
C GLN A 121 -6.09 -9.50 47.35
N HIS A 122 -6.23 -8.60 46.37
CA HIS A 122 -6.84 -7.29 46.61
C HIS A 122 -8.35 -7.38 46.87
N ALA A 123 -9.05 -8.30 46.21
CA ALA A 123 -10.48 -8.54 46.43
C ALA A 123 -10.75 -9.17 47.82
N GLU A 124 -9.81 -9.97 48.34
CA GLU A 124 -9.80 -10.49 49.71
C GLU A 124 -9.51 -9.42 50.78
N GLY A 125 -9.25 -8.17 50.37
CA GLY A 125 -9.03 -7.03 51.27
C GLY A 125 -7.59 -6.82 51.71
N LYS A 126 -6.61 -7.55 51.13
CA LYS A 126 -5.19 -7.32 51.44
C LYS A 126 -4.74 -5.95 50.94
N SER A 127 -3.92 -5.28 51.73
CA SER A 127 -3.33 -4.01 51.34
C SER A 127 -2.32 -4.19 50.20
N LEU A 128 -2.10 -3.13 49.41
CA LEU A 128 -1.12 -3.14 48.32
C LEU A 128 0.30 -3.47 48.79
N SER A 129 0.63 -3.09 50.03
CA SER A 129 1.93 -3.36 50.65
C SER A 129 2.10 -4.82 51.06
N GLU A 130 1.05 -5.45 51.58
CA GLU A 130 1.06 -6.89 51.89
C GLU A 130 1.19 -7.72 50.62
N ILE A 131 0.44 -7.37 49.58
CA ILE A 131 0.50 -8.04 48.27
C ILE A 131 1.92 -7.93 47.69
N ALA A 132 2.53 -6.74 47.72
CA ALA A 132 3.90 -6.56 47.25
C ALA A 132 4.92 -7.38 48.05
N ARG A 133 4.75 -7.47 49.38
CA ARG A 133 5.62 -8.27 50.26
C ARG A 133 5.50 -9.76 49.98
N GLU A 134 4.29 -10.29 49.81
CA GLU A 134 4.05 -11.69 49.45
C GLU A 134 4.66 -12.04 48.09
N LEU A 135 4.48 -11.19 47.09
CA LEU A 135 5.07 -11.41 45.75
C LEU A 135 6.60 -11.39 45.77
N ASN A 136 7.20 -10.57 46.64
CA ASN A 136 8.65 -10.56 46.84
C ASN A 136 9.15 -11.78 47.62
N ALA A 137 8.41 -12.24 48.63
CA ALA A 137 8.73 -13.44 49.39
C ALA A 137 8.73 -14.68 48.50
N ASP A 138 7.78 -14.75 47.56
CA ASP A 138 7.65 -15.83 46.59
C ASP A 138 8.57 -15.67 45.36
N ALA A 139 9.48 -14.69 45.38
CA ALA A 139 10.43 -14.39 44.31
C ALA A 139 9.78 -14.24 42.91
N VAL A 140 8.57 -13.67 42.84
CA VAL A 140 7.82 -13.53 41.58
C VAL A 140 8.48 -12.49 40.67
N PRO A 141 8.89 -12.84 39.43
CA PRO A 141 9.52 -11.90 38.50
C PRO A 141 8.61 -10.72 38.13
N THR A 142 9.17 -9.52 38.08
CA THR A 142 8.45 -8.31 37.66
C THR A 142 8.50 -8.11 36.14
N SER A 143 7.47 -7.47 35.56
CA SER A 143 7.32 -7.30 34.09
C SER A 143 8.42 -6.52 33.37
N GLN A 144 9.06 -5.58 34.07
CA GLN A 144 9.97 -4.57 33.48
C GLN A 144 11.37 -4.63 34.10
N GLY A 145 11.75 -5.76 34.73
CA GLY A 145 13.06 -5.88 35.39
C GLY A 145 13.22 -5.00 36.63
N GLY A 146 12.12 -4.66 37.31
CA GLY A 146 12.16 -4.02 38.61
C GLY A 146 12.75 -4.97 39.66
N ARG A 147 13.62 -4.45 40.53
CA ARG A 147 14.35 -5.24 41.55
C ARG A 147 13.43 -5.97 42.54
N GLN A 148 12.22 -5.45 42.75
CA GLN A 148 11.20 -6.02 43.63
C GLN A 148 9.82 -5.44 43.28
N TRP A 149 8.77 -6.06 43.77
CA TRP A 149 7.41 -5.54 43.80
C TRP A 149 7.30 -4.36 44.76
N TRP A 150 6.79 -3.25 44.24
CA TRP A 150 6.41 -2.08 45.03
C TRP A 150 4.88 -1.94 45.05
N PRO A 151 4.29 -1.35 46.11
CA PRO A 151 2.85 -1.11 46.18
C PRO A 151 2.33 -0.30 44.97
N SER A 152 3.14 0.62 44.45
CA SER A 152 2.84 1.39 43.23
C SER A 152 2.77 0.52 41.97
N THR A 153 3.62 -0.50 41.86
CA THR A 153 3.59 -1.49 40.77
C THR A 153 2.34 -2.36 40.86
N VAL A 154 1.95 -2.78 42.06
CA VAL A 154 0.70 -3.53 42.30
C VAL A 154 -0.51 -2.68 41.89
N ARG A 155 -0.55 -1.40 42.31
CA ARG A 155 -1.60 -0.46 41.89
C ARG A 155 -1.67 -0.30 40.37
N ALA A 156 -0.53 -0.18 39.70
CA ALA A 156 -0.48 -0.05 38.23
C ALA A 156 -1.06 -1.30 37.53
N VAL A 157 -0.89 -2.49 38.10
CA VAL A 157 -1.49 -3.73 37.58
C VAL A 157 -3.01 -3.73 37.78
N LEU A 158 -3.51 -3.25 38.93
CA LEU A 158 -4.94 -3.17 39.23
C LEU A 158 -5.69 -2.13 38.37
N VAL A 159 -5.08 -0.96 38.14
CA VAL A 159 -5.67 0.12 37.33
C VAL A 159 -5.73 -0.24 35.85
N ARG A 160 -4.87 -1.14 35.38
CA ARG A 160 -4.82 -1.51 33.96
C ARG A 160 -6.03 -2.38 33.61
N PRO A 161 -6.89 -1.97 32.66
CA PRO A 161 -7.96 -2.84 32.17
C PRO A 161 -7.29 -4.08 31.57
N SER A 162 -7.66 -5.26 32.08
CA SER A 162 -7.20 -6.49 31.45
C SER A 162 -7.86 -6.59 30.09
N PRO A 163 -7.12 -6.92 29.02
CA PRO A 163 -7.78 -7.40 27.82
C PRO A 163 -8.67 -8.60 28.21
N PRO A 164 -9.84 -8.77 27.58
CA PRO A 164 -10.65 -9.96 27.80
C PRO A 164 -9.74 -11.17 27.58
N SER A 165 -9.69 -12.04 28.59
CA SER A 165 -9.00 -13.32 28.49
C SER A 165 -9.51 -13.99 27.23
N SER A 166 -8.64 -14.21 26.25
CA SER A 166 -8.92 -15.11 25.13
C SER A 166 -8.95 -16.53 25.69
N ALA A 167 -9.99 -16.82 26.47
CA ALA A 167 -10.32 -18.13 26.96
C ALA A 167 -10.84 -18.95 25.77
N GLN A 168 -10.02 -19.92 25.39
CA GLN A 168 -10.44 -21.26 24.95
C GLN A 168 -11.44 -21.33 23.79
N GLY A 169 -10.91 -21.39 22.57
CA GLY A 169 -11.58 -22.08 21.47
C GLY A 169 -11.15 -23.55 21.50
N ARG A 170 -12.07 -24.43 21.94
CA ARG A 170 -12.06 -25.86 21.63
C ARG A 170 -12.38 -26.08 20.16
#